data_AF-A0A938G8N7-F1
#
_entry.id   AF-A0A938G8N7-F1
#
_cell.length_a   1.000
_cell.length_b   1.000
_cell.length_c   1.000
_cell.angle_alpha   90.00
_cell.angle_beta   90.00
_cell.angle_gamma   90.00
#
_symmetry.space_group_name_H-M   'P 1'
#
loop_
_entity.id
_entity.type
_entity.pdbx_description
1 polymer ?
#
loop_
_entity_poly.entity_id
_entity_poly.type
_entity_poly.pdbx_seq_one_letter_code
_entity_poly.pdbx_strand_id
1 'polypeptide(L)'
;MNTSTVTPVALATCVEHSLNLSLSGFDLKRARLYGINIVDPLGVDHKSDGALRISFLAEHGDVYELLESRGSAIARMFDAAAVLTCGWAAPVDDDDDENDLPPSVHPRRRRVRLVVVVGDAGVGSVLRFADTPEEIVTDPGNAKGSLADAVERLWRDAINVATDTSTTGVDDHNVSHEVDDHNVSSSDNK
;
A
#
# COMPACT_ATOMS: atom_id res chain seq x y z
N MET A 1 -11.94 24.70 -10.04
CA MET A 1 -12.17 23.93 -8.81
C MET A 1 -10.82 23.74 -8.17
N ASN A 2 -10.56 24.37 -7.02
CA ASN A 2 -9.32 24.10 -6.28
C ASN A 2 -9.43 22.68 -5.71
N THR A 3 -8.85 21.71 -6.41
CA THR A 3 -8.53 20.42 -5.82
C THR A 3 -7.45 20.69 -4.78
N SER A 4 -7.83 20.90 -3.52
CA SER A 4 -6.87 20.89 -2.43
C SER A 4 -6.22 19.50 -2.41
N THR A 5 -4.99 19.41 -2.89
CA THR A 5 -4.24 18.16 -2.93
C THR A 5 -3.73 17.90 -1.52
N VAL A 6 -4.31 16.90 -0.85
CA VAL A 6 -3.81 16.41 0.44
C VAL A 6 -2.38 15.92 0.24
N THR A 7 -1.44 16.46 1.03
CA THR A 7 -0.05 16.01 0.95
C THR A 7 0.11 14.62 1.58
N PRO A 8 1.06 13.79 1.13
CA PRO A 8 1.29 12.48 1.73
C PRO A 8 1.56 12.54 3.24
N VAL A 9 2.26 13.57 3.73
CA VAL A 9 2.49 13.77 5.18
C VAL A 9 1.24 14.13 5.93
N ALA A 10 0.43 15.06 5.40
CA ALA A 10 -0.82 15.45 6.04
C ALA A 10 -1.73 14.23 6.20
N LEU A 11 -1.83 13.41 5.14
CA LEU A 11 -2.58 12.17 5.17
C LEU A 11 -2.00 11.17 6.19
N ALA A 12 -0.68 10.91 6.15
CA ALA A 12 -0.03 10.00 7.09
C ALA A 12 -0.21 10.44 8.54
N THR A 13 -0.15 11.75 8.80
CA THR A 13 -0.35 12.33 10.13
C THR A 13 -1.79 12.19 10.60
N CYS A 14 -2.77 12.40 9.72
CA CYS A 14 -4.17 12.21 10.06
C CYS A 14 -4.50 10.73 10.31
N VAL A 15 -4.00 9.82 9.46
CA VAL A 15 -4.14 8.36 9.64
C VAL A 15 -3.52 7.92 10.97
N GLU A 16 -2.29 8.35 11.25
CA GLU A 16 -1.60 8.01 12.49
C GLU A 16 -2.39 8.52 13.71
N HIS A 17 -2.91 9.74 13.66
CA HIS A 17 -3.72 10.30 14.74
C HIS A 17 -4.99 9.47 14.98
N SER A 18 -5.76 9.15 13.94
CA SER A 18 -6.97 8.34 14.05
C SER A 18 -6.67 6.93 14.59
N LEU A 19 -5.57 6.31 14.14
CA LEU A 19 -5.14 5.01 14.64
C LEU A 19 -4.63 5.07 16.09
N ASN A 20 -3.99 6.17 16.49
CA ASN A 20 -3.55 6.36 17.88
C ASN A 20 -4.72 6.42 18.86
N LEU A 21 -5.83 7.05 18.47
CA LEU A 21 -7.03 7.13 19.30
C LEU A 21 -7.71 5.77 19.49
N SER A 22 -7.49 4.82 18.58
CA SER A 22 -8.18 3.53 18.55
C SER A 22 -7.30 2.33 18.92
N LEU A 23 -5.97 2.45 18.79
CA LEU A 23 -5.02 1.41 19.13
C LEU A 23 -4.27 1.74 20.42
N SER A 24 -4.25 0.80 21.36
CA SER A 24 -3.43 0.90 22.55
C SER A 24 -2.02 0.33 22.31
N GLY A 25 -1.01 1.09 22.72
CA GLY A 25 0.37 0.61 22.85
C GLY A 25 1.22 0.59 21.57
N PHE A 26 2.43 0.04 21.74
CA PHE A 26 3.53 0.04 20.77
C PHE A 26 4.14 -1.37 20.58
N ASP A 27 3.35 -2.43 20.81
CA ASP A 27 3.77 -3.84 20.79
C ASP A 27 2.87 -4.71 19.91
N LEU A 28 2.45 -4.19 18.75
CA LEU A 28 1.73 -5.00 17.78
C LEU A 28 2.66 -6.09 17.22
N LYS A 29 2.22 -7.34 17.36
CA LYS A 29 2.98 -8.53 16.92
C LYS A 29 2.96 -8.75 15.41
N ARG A 30 2.05 -8.07 14.71
CA ARG A 30 1.82 -8.23 13.27
C ARG A 30 1.70 -6.84 12.65
N ALA A 31 2.32 -6.67 11.49
CA ALA A 31 2.11 -5.53 10.63
C ALA A 31 0.67 -5.54 10.12
N ARG A 32 0.06 -4.35 9.97
CA ARG A 32 -1.31 -4.20 9.51
C ARG A 32 -1.37 -3.33 8.28
N LEU A 33 -2.20 -3.74 7.33
CA LEU A 33 -2.51 -2.99 6.12
C LEU A 33 -3.95 -2.45 6.22
N TYR A 34 -4.10 -1.18 5.89
CA TYR A 34 -5.36 -0.46 5.90
C TYR A 34 -5.61 0.21 4.56
N GLY A 35 -6.87 0.27 4.15
CA GLY A 35 -7.37 1.11 3.07
C GLY A 35 -7.95 2.40 3.64
N ILE A 36 -7.63 3.52 3.01
CA ILE A 36 -7.98 4.86 3.48
C ILE A 36 -8.83 5.55 2.42
N ASN A 37 -10.05 5.95 2.80
CA ASN A 37 -10.87 6.85 1.98
C ASN A 37 -10.88 8.24 2.61
N ILE A 38 -10.62 9.26 1.79
CA ILE A 38 -10.63 10.66 2.18
C ILE A 38 -12.06 11.18 2.04
N VAL A 39 -12.69 11.50 3.17
CA VAL A 39 -14.07 12.01 3.20
C VAL A 39 -14.10 13.53 3.16
N ASP A 40 -13.20 14.17 3.90
CA ASP A 40 -13.04 15.62 3.94
C ASP A 40 -11.55 15.99 3.79
N PRO A 41 -11.10 16.36 2.57
CA PRO A 41 -9.73 16.75 2.31
C PRO A 41 -9.24 17.93 3.15
N LEU A 42 -10.10 18.90 3.49
CA LEU A 42 -9.73 20.05 4.32
C LEU A 42 -9.63 19.64 5.80
N GLY A 43 -10.43 18.68 6.21
CA GLY A 43 -10.37 18.06 7.53
C GLY A 43 -9.07 17.30 7.80
N VAL A 44 -8.37 16.82 6.76
CA VAL A 44 -7.10 16.07 6.91
C VAL A 44 -6.02 16.93 7.56
N ASP A 45 -5.86 18.17 7.12
CA ASP A 45 -4.83 19.09 7.66
C ASP A 45 -5.07 19.41 9.15
N HIS A 46 -6.33 19.41 9.56
CA HIS A 46 -6.75 19.67 10.94
C HIS A 46 -6.95 18.41 11.76
N LYS A 47 -6.74 17.21 11.18
CA LYS A 47 -7.00 15.90 11.80
C LYS A 47 -8.42 15.79 12.36
N SER A 48 -9.37 16.40 11.66
CA SER A 48 -10.77 16.46 12.07
C SER A 48 -11.37 15.06 12.16
N ASP A 49 -12.24 14.85 13.14
CA ASP A 49 -13.00 13.61 13.22
C ASP A 49 -13.88 13.44 11.97
N GLY A 50 -13.94 12.21 11.45
CA GLY A 50 -14.64 11.89 10.21
C GLY A 50 -13.95 12.32 8.92
N ALA A 51 -12.77 12.97 8.96
CA ALA A 51 -12.02 13.33 7.74
C ALA A 51 -11.59 12.11 6.92
N LEU A 52 -11.39 10.96 7.58
CA LEU A 52 -10.97 9.71 6.99
C LEU A 52 -11.92 8.57 7.35
N ARG A 53 -12.07 7.61 6.43
CA ARG A 53 -12.56 6.26 6.72
C ARG A 53 -11.41 5.28 6.58
N ILE A 54 -11.05 4.63 7.69
CA ILE A 54 -9.95 3.67 7.76
C ILE A 54 -10.54 2.25 7.81
N SER A 55 -10.19 1.41 6.85
CA SER A 55 -10.65 0.03 6.74
C SER A 55 -9.48 -0.93 6.93
N PHE A 56 -9.60 -1.87 7.86
CA PHE A 56 -8.60 -2.95 8.00
C PHE A 56 -8.70 -3.91 6.81
N LEU A 57 -7.55 -4.21 6.19
CA LEU A 57 -7.49 -5.11 5.02
C LEU A 57 -6.85 -6.44 5.38
N ALA A 58 -5.67 -6.41 6.00
CA ALA A 58 -4.89 -7.62 6.31
C ALA A 58 -3.86 -7.38 7.40
N GLU A 59 -3.34 -8.46 7.98
CA GLU A 59 -2.19 -8.42 8.89
C GLU A 59 -1.26 -9.64 8.73
N HIS A 60 0.04 -9.42 8.91
CA HIS A 60 1.03 -10.48 8.81
C HIS A 60 2.21 -10.23 9.77
N GLY A 61 2.91 -11.31 10.18
CA GLY A 61 4.07 -11.19 11.05
C GLY A 61 5.28 -10.55 10.37
N ASP A 62 5.36 -10.70 9.05
CA ASP A 62 6.35 -10.06 8.18
C ASP A 62 5.64 -9.05 7.26
N VAL A 63 6.11 -7.82 7.26
CA VAL A 63 5.52 -6.71 6.48
C VAL A 63 5.74 -6.86 4.97
N TYR A 64 6.83 -7.49 4.52
CA TYR A 64 7.09 -7.66 3.10
C TYR A 64 6.16 -8.74 2.52
N GLU A 65 5.99 -9.85 3.24
CA GLU A 65 5.01 -10.88 2.91
C GLU A 65 3.56 -10.33 2.94
N LEU A 66 3.25 -9.42 3.86
CA LEU A 66 1.97 -8.71 3.86
C LEU A 66 1.75 -7.99 2.54
N LEU A 67 2.73 -7.20 2.11
CA LEU A 67 2.66 -6.35 0.92
C LEU A 67 2.63 -7.16 -0.38
N GLU A 68 3.31 -8.30 -0.43
CA GLU A 68 3.35 -9.19 -1.60
C GLU A 68 2.12 -10.12 -1.69
N SER A 69 1.32 -10.22 -0.63
CA SER A 69 0.13 -11.07 -0.64
C SER A 69 -0.91 -10.59 -1.65
N ARG A 70 -1.57 -11.53 -2.36
CA ARG A 70 -2.62 -11.23 -3.33
C ARG A 70 -3.76 -10.39 -2.75
N GLY A 71 -4.07 -10.57 -1.46
CA GLY A 71 -5.11 -9.81 -0.77
C GLY A 71 -4.81 -8.32 -0.67
N SER A 72 -3.53 -7.92 -0.71
CA SER A 72 -3.12 -6.52 -0.59
C SER A 72 -3.45 -5.68 -1.82
N ALA A 73 -3.71 -6.30 -2.98
CA ALA A 73 -4.15 -5.58 -4.18
C ALA A 73 -5.47 -4.83 -3.98
N ILE A 74 -6.32 -5.27 -3.03
CA ILE A 74 -7.57 -4.57 -2.68
C ILE A 74 -7.33 -3.15 -2.15
N ALA A 75 -6.13 -2.86 -1.64
CA ALA A 75 -5.77 -1.54 -1.15
C ALA A 75 -5.93 -0.46 -2.24
N ARG A 76 -5.90 -0.85 -3.52
CA ARG A 76 -6.08 0.06 -4.65
C ARG A 76 -7.51 0.47 -4.95
N MET A 77 -8.48 -0.14 -4.26
CA MET A 77 -9.88 0.29 -4.27
C MET A 77 -10.13 1.52 -3.38
N PHE A 78 -9.10 2.01 -2.69
CA PHE A 78 -9.15 3.15 -1.77
C PHE A 78 -8.37 4.34 -2.32
N ASP A 79 -8.58 5.52 -1.73
CA ASP A 79 -7.82 6.73 -2.09
C ASP A 79 -6.34 6.65 -1.70
N ALA A 80 -6.03 5.88 -0.65
CA ALA A 80 -4.68 5.58 -0.18
C ALA A 80 -4.62 4.24 0.57
N ALA A 81 -3.40 3.72 0.74
CA ALA A 81 -3.10 2.59 1.62
C ALA A 81 -2.21 3.03 2.78
N ALA A 82 -2.39 2.42 3.94
CA ALA A 82 -1.52 2.64 5.10
C ALA A 82 -1.01 1.32 5.68
N VAL A 83 0.29 1.26 5.94
CA VAL A 83 0.95 0.18 6.67
C VAL A 83 1.32 0.68 8.05
N LEU A 84 0.94 -0.10 9.06
CA LEU A 84 1.30 0.17 10.45
C LEU A 84 2.16 -0.97 10.98
N THR A 85 3.30 -0.63 11.56
CA THR A 85 4.19 -1.56 12.26
C THR A 85 4.61 -1.03 13.62
N CYS A 86 4.94 -1.94 14.54
CA CYS A 86 5.61 -1.63 15.79
C CYS A 86 7.03 -2.22 15.76
N GLY A 87 7.99 -1.49 16.32
CA GLY A 87 9.39 -1.88 16.21
C GLY A 87 10.26 -1.21 17.26
N TRP A 88 11.56 -1.23 16.97
CA TRP A 88 12.58 -0.50 17.72
C TRP A 88 13.29 0.44 16.74
N ALA A 89 13.55 1.66 17.16
CA ALA A 89 14.42 2.59 16.46
C ALA A 89 15.69 2.82 17.28
N ALA A 90 16.86 2.77 16.65
CA ALA A 90 18.09 3.28 17.24
C ALA A 90 18.06 4.81 17.21
N PRO A 91 18.75 5.50 18.14
CA PRO A 91 19.02 6.93 18.01
C PRO A 91 19.78 7.22 16.72
N VAL A 92 19.65 8.46 16.24
CA VAL A 92 20.40 8.98 15.10
C VAL A 92 21.14 10.22 15.64
N ASP A 93 22.13 10.00 16.50
CA ASP A 93 22.99 11.08 16.99
C ASP A 93 24.25 11.09 16.11
N ASP A 94 24.81 12.25 15.74
CA ASP A 94 25.94 12.31 14.79
C ASP A 94 27.32 12.01 15.42
N ASP A 95 27.42 11.82 16.74
CA ASP A 95 28.69 11.94 17.49
C ASP A 95 29.15 10.70 18.29
N ASP A 96 28.52 9.51 18.16
CA ASP A 96 28.90 8.31 18.92
C ASP A 96 29.34 7.13 18.02
N ASP A 97 30.47 6.49 18.37
CA ASP A 97 30.95 5.22 17.77
C ASP A 97 29.99 4.04 18.02
N GLU A 98 29.00 4.19 18.91
CA GLU A 98 27.95 3.21 19.20
C GLU A 98 26.74 3.27 18.24
N ASN A 99 26.66 4.29 17.37
CA ASN A 99 25.57 4.45 16.40
C ASN A 99 25.50 3.34 15.33
N ASP A 100 26.56 2.55 15.17
CA ASP A 100 26.62 1.46 14.19
C ASP A 100 25.86 0.20 14.62
N LEU A 101 25.29 0.17 15.83
CA LEU A 101 24.50 -0.97 16.29
C LEU A 101 23.08 -0.96 15.68
N PRO A 102 22.60 -2.09 15.14
CA PRO A 102 21.25 -2.13 14.59
C PRO A 102 20.19 -1.89 15.70
N PRO A 103 19.01 -1.33 15.37
CA PRO A 103 17.96 -1.04 16.35
C PRO A 103 17.53 -2.24 17.21
N SER A 104 17.72 -3.46 16.72
CA SER A 104 17.43 -4.71 17.44
C SER A 104 18.37 -5.00 18.61
N VAL A 105 19.54 -4.36 18.69
CA VAL A 105 20.53 -4.55 19.76
C VAL A 105 21.00 -3.24 20.39
N HIS A 106 20.70 -2.09 19.79
CA HIS A 106 21.12 -0.79 20.27
C HIS A 106 20.63 -0.53 21.72
N PRO A 107 21.51 -0.21 22.69
CA PRO A 107 21.13 -0.03 24.11
C PRO A 107 20.10 1.07 24.32
N ARG A 108 20.26 2.18 23.61
CA ARG A 108 19.33 3.33 23.62
C ARG A 108 18.14 3.20 22.68
N ARG A 109 17.83 2.00 22.19
CA ARG A 109 16.69 1.82 21.27
C ARG A 109 15.38 2.25 21.94
N ARG A 110 14.50 2.85 21.16
CA ARG A 110 13.18 3.31 21.62
C ARG A 110 12.08 2.51 20.93
N ARG A 111 11.03 2.16 21.68
CA ARG A 111 9.85 1.51 21.09
C ARG A 111 9.10 2.52 20.24
N VAL A 112 8.78 2.11 19.02
CA VAL A 112 8.15 2.98 18.02
C VAL A 112 6.96 2.33 17.35
N ARG A 113 6.06 3.18 16.87
CA ARG A 113 5.02 2.82 15.92
C ARG A 113 5.24 3.65 14.67
N LEU A 114 5.38 2.97 13.55
CA LEU A 114 5.57 3.56 12.23
C LEU A 114 4.29 3.38 11.43
N VAL A 115 3.78 4.47 10.88
CA VAL A 115 2.71 4.48 9.88
C VAL A 115 3.32 4.99 8.58
N VAL A 116 3.24 4.19 7.52
CA VAL A 116 3.62 4.58 6.15
C VAL A 116 2.35 4.62 5.32
N VAL A 117 2.09 5.73 4.66
CA VAL A 117 0.94 5.91 3.78
C VAL A 117 1.41 6.14 2.36
N VAL A 118 0.71 5.54 1.41
CA VAL A 118 0.89 5.78 -0.02
C VAL A 118 -0.43 6.11 -0.68
N GLY A 119 -0.40 7.12 -1.52
CA GLY A 119 -1.50 7.49 -2.42
C GLY A 119 -0.93 7.96 -3.75
N ASP A 120 -1.78 8.45 -4.64
CA ASP A 120 -1.33 8.94 -5.96
C ASP A 120 -0.44 10.19 -5.87
N ALA A 121 -0.48 10.91 -4.75
CA ALA A 121 0.41 12.04 -4.46
C ALA A 121 1.80 11.61 -3.94
N GLY A 122 2.03 10.31 -3.71
CA GLY A 122 3.31 9.77 -3.22
C GLY A 122 3.20 9.11 -1.84
N VAL A 123 4.37 8.93 -1.21
CA VAL A 123 4.53 8.26 0.09
C VAL A 123 4.80 9.29 1.19
N GLY A 124 4.17 9.12 2.35
CA GLY A 124 4.45 9.88 3.56
C GLY A 124 4.50 8.95 4.76
N SER A 125 5.29 9.28 5.79
CA SER A 125 5.34 8.45 7.00
C SER A 125 5.38 9.24 8.29
N VAL A 126 4.91 8.60 9.36
CA VAL A 126 4.90 9.14 10.71
C VAL A 126 5.40 8.09 11.68
N LEU A 127 6.38 8.48 12.49
CA LEU A 127 6.95 7.70 13.56
C LEU A 127 6.54 8.31 14.90
N ARG A 128 5.93 7.52 15.77
CA ARG A 128 5.62 7.90 17.15
C ARG A 128 6.43 7.03 18.10
N PHE A 129 6.98 7.64 19.15
CA PHE A 129 7.74 6.93 20.18
C PHE A 129 6.85 6.62 21.40
N ALA A 130 7.10 5.48 22.04
CA ALA A 130 6.31 5.03 23.18
C ALA A 130 6.56 5.83 24.46
N ASP A 131 7.77 6.35 24.63
CA ASP A 131 8.23 7.14 25.77
C ASP A 131 7.91 8.64 25.63
N THR A 132 7.75 9.14 24.41
CA THR A 132 7.28 10.51 24.11
C THR A 132 6.07 10.46 23.17
N PRO A 133 4.93 9.91 23.64
CA PRO A 133 3.79 9.62 22.79
C PRO A 133 3.04 10.85 22.29
N GLU A 134 3.40 12.06 22.69
CA GLU A 134 2.85 13.31 22.13
C GLU A 134 3.67 13.82 20.93
N GLU A 135 4.92 13.38 20.83
CA GLU A 135 5.85 13.81 19.77
C GLU A 135 5.81 12.82 18.61
N ILE A 136 5.69 13.36 17.40
CA ILE A 136 5.80 12.60 16.16
C ILE A 136 6.94 13.12 15.31
N VAL A 137 7.62 12.21 14.64
CA VAL A 137 8.54 12.51 13.55
C VAL A 137 7.84 12.20 12.25
N THR A 138 7.79 13.18 11.35
CA THR A 138 7.13 13.05 10.05
C THR A 138 8.16 13.09 8.94
N ASP A 139 7.98 12.26 7.91
CA ASP A 139 8.82 12.27 6.72
C ASP A 139 7.98 12.49 5.45
N PRO A 140 8.23 13.57 4.67
CA PRO A 140 7.54 13.90 3.42
C PRO A 140 7.89 13.07 2.19
N GLY A 141 8.43 11.87 2.37
CA GLY A 141 8.83 11.01 1.26
C GLY A 141 10.31 11.18 0.87
N ASN A 142 11.10 11.77 1.76
CA ASN A 142 12.56 11.64 1.73
C ASN A 142 13.04 10.38 2.47
N ALA A 143 12.12 9.66 3.13
CA ALA A 143 12.35 8.36 3.75
C ALA A 143 12.80 7.36 2.68
N LYS A 144 14.11 7.32 2.44
CA LYS A 144 14.76 6.25 1.68
C LYS A 144 14.80 5.03 2.59
N GLY A 145 14.16 3.94 2.16
CA GLY A 145 14.15 2.72 2.95
C GLY A 145 13.32 1.64 2.27
N SER A 146 13.74 0.39 2.45
CA SER A 146 13.12 -0.76 1.78
C SER A 146 11.62 -0.89 2.03
N LEU A 147 11.11 -0.41 3.17
CA LEU A 147 9.67 -0.41 3.44
C LEU A 147 8.92 0.64 2.61
N ALA A 148 9.45 1.86 2.47
CA ALA A 148 8.83 2.89 1.64
C ALA A 148 8.77 2.42 0.18
N ASP A 149 9.87 1.84 -0.32
CA ASP A 149 9.95 1.28 -1.67
C ASP A 149 8.95 0.12 -1.87
N ALA A 150 8.82 -0.77 -0.88
CA ALA A 150 7.88 -1.89 -0.96
C ALA A 150 6.42 -1.43 -0.96
N VAL A 151 6.07 -0.41 -0.17
CA VAL A 151 4.73 0.18 -0.12
C VAL A 151 4.42 0.93 -1.42
N GLU A 152 5.38 1.67 -1.97
CA GLU A 152 5.23 2.31 -3.28
C GLU A 152 5.03 1.28 -4.39
N ARG A 153 5.80 0.19 -4.37
CA ARG A 153 5.65 -0.92 -5.33
C ARG A 153 4.26 -1.56 -5.24
N LEU A 154 3.75 -1.84 -4.03
CA LEU A 154 2.37 -2.31 -3.85
C LEU A 154 1.37 -1.37 -4.56
N TRP A 155 1.54 -0.06 -4.37
CA TRP A 155 0.65 0.94 -4.94
C TRP A 155 0.77 1.04 -6.47
N ARG A 156 1.95 0.80 -7.05
CA ARG A 156 2.14 0.82 -8.51
C ARG A 156 1.70 -0.48 -9.17
N ASP A 157 2.07 -1.63 -8.63
CA ASP A 157 1.85 -2.93 -9.26
C ASP A 157 0.38 -3.36 -9.27
N ALA A 158 -0.42 -2.88 -8.30
CA ALA A 158 -1.86 -3.09 -8.31
C ALA A 158 -2.56 -2.48 -9.56
N ILE A 159 -1.95 -1.50 -10.23
CA ILE A 159 -2.45 -0.95 -11.50
C ILE A 159 -2.26 -1.96 -12.65
N ASN A 160 -1.18 -2.74 -12.63
CA ASN A 160 -0.81 -3.64 -13.73
C ASN A 160 -1.64 -4.94 -13.73
N VAL A 161 -2.09 -5.42 -12.56
CA VAL A 161 -2.96 -6.61 -12.47
C VAL A 161 -4.36 -6.34 -13.05
N ALA A 162 -4.84 -5.10 -12.94
CA ALA A 162 -6.14 -4.69 -13.49
C ALA A 162 -6.15 -4.55 -15.03
N THR A 163 -4.99 -4.36 -15.65
CA THR A 163 -4.87 -4.22 -17.12
C THR A 163 -4.69 -5.57 -17.82
N ASP A 164 -4.03 -6.53 -17.18
CA ASP A 164 -3.76 -7.86 -17.76
C ASP A 164 -4.98 -8.80 -17.79
N THR A 165 -6.08 -8.46 -17.10
CA THR A 165 -7.32 -9.24 -17.09
C THR A 165 -8.29 -8.89 -18.24
N SER A 166 -7.89 -7.98 -19.15
CA SER A 166 -8.76 -7.49 -20.22
C SER A 166 -8.50 -8.08 -21.61
N THR A 167 -7.59 -9.06 -21.77
CA THR A 167 -7.16 -9.55 -23.11
C THR A 167 -7.50 -11.01 -23.46
N THR A 168 -8.33 -11.72 -22.69
CA THR A 168 -8.83 -13.05 -23.11
C THR A 168 -10.33 -13.01 -23.34
N GLY A 169 -10.72 -12.60 -24.55
CA GLY A 169 -12.09 -12.63 -25.03
C GLY A 169 -12.17 -12.75 -26.55
N VAL A 170 -12.44 -13.98 -27.01
CA VAL A 170 -13.18 -14.38 -28.21
C VAL A 170 -12.53 -14.16 -29.59
N ASP A 171 -12.17 -15.27 -30.25
CA ASP A 171 -12.35 -15.43 -31.70
C ASP A 171 -12.83 -16.87 -31.99
N ASP A 172 -14.14 -17.05 -31.88
CA ASP A 172 -14.87 -18.12 -32.56
C ASP A 172 -14.98 -17.74 -34.04
N HIS A 173 -14.28 -18.45 -34.93
CA HIS A 173 -14.61 -18.45 -36.36
C HIS A 173 -14.92 -19.88 -36.83
N ASN A 174 -16.22 -20.16 -36.72
CA ASN A 174 -17.04 -21.10 -37.46
C ASN A 174 -16.63 -21.19 -38.96
N VAL A 175 -16.27 -22.39 -39.43
CA VAL A 175 -16.24 -22.71 -40.86
C VAL A 175 -17.29 -23.77 -41.13
N SER A 176 -18.47 -23.29 -41.52
CA SER A 176 -19.48 -24.05 -42.24
C SER A 176 -18.97 -24.38 -43.65
N HIS A 177 -18.88 -25.67 -43.97
CA HIS A 177 -18.65 -26.15 -45.33
C HIS A 177 -19.94 -26.83 -45.81
N GLU A 178 -20.79 -26.06 -46.50
CA GLU A 178 -21.86 -26.60 -47.33
C GLU A 178 -21.35 -26.78 -48.76
N VAL A 179 -21.92 -27.82 -49.37
CA VAL A 179 -21.62 -28.50 -50.62
C VAL A 179 -21.90 -27.65 -51.87
N ASP A 180 -21.14 -27.90 -52.95
CA ASP A 180 -21.59 -27.62 -54.31
C ASP A 180 -21.27 -28.80 -55.24
N ASP A 181 -22.33 -29.45 -55.69
CA ASP A 181 -22.40 -30.50 -56.70
C ASP A 181 -22.10 -29.94 -58.10
N HIS A 182 -21.11 -30.47 -58.84
CA HIS A 182 -21.05 -30.34 -60.31
C HIS A 182 -20.63 -31.67 -60.99
N ASN A 183 -21.66 -32.46 -61.34
CA ASN A 183 -21.96 -33.11 -62.63
C ASN A 183 -20.81 -33.63 -63.56
N VAL A 184 -20.75 -34.97 -63.68
CA VAL A 184 -20.65 -35.86 -64.87
C VAL A 184 -19.67 -35.54 -66.02
N SER A 185 -18.75 -36.49 -66.28
CA SER A 185 -18.53 -37.03 -67.64
C SER A 185 -17.90 -38.43 -67.62
N SER A 186 -18.46 -39.32 -68.43
CA SER A 186 -18.14 -40.73 -68.65
C SER A 186 -16.76 -40.96 -69.27
N SER A 187 -16.14 -42.11 -68.96
CA SER A 187 -15.48 -42.95 -69.97
C SER A 187 -15.16 -44.35 -69.43
N ASP A 188 -15.47 -45.33 -70.27
CA ASP A 188 -15.35 -46.78 -70.14
C ASP A 188 -13.97 -47.29 -69.69
N ASN A 189 -13.94 -48.42 -68.96
CA ASN A 189 -13.35 -49.66 -69.49
C ASN A 189 -13.54 -50.88 -68.57
N LYS A 190 -14.09 -51.93 -69.20
CA LYS A 190 -13.89 -53.38 -68.98
C LYS A 190 -14.56 -54.11 -67.81
#